data_AF-A0AAD7LZB3-F1
#
_entry.id   AF-A0AAD7LZB3-F1
#
_cell.length_a   1.000
_cell.length_b   1.000
_cell.length_c   1.000
_cell.angle_alpha   90.00
_cell.angle_beta   90.00
_cell.angle_gamma   90.00
#
_symmetry.space_group_name_H-M   'P 1'
#
loop_
_entity.id
_entity.type
_entity.pdbx_description
1 polymer ?
#
loop_
_entity_poly.entity_id
_entity_poly.type
_entity_poly.pdbx_seq_one_letter_code
_entity_poly.pdbx_strand_id
1 'polypeptide(L)'
;MGRVSFLSSSSISISICFVAYLQVMVVINGDTINLTQPSFRPINHDLYHSSGGLMEEIKGLVHRHPNKLTVETINTGNKGYGAEITVVTYCRQRGERDERSRFRILLSFGQHGRELITT
;
A
#
# COMPACT_ATOMS: atom_id res chain seq x y z
N MET A 1 35.88 -34.06 56.71
CA MET A 1 36.17 -32.80 55.98
C MET A 1 35.39 -32.78 54.68
N GLY A 2 34.22 -32.14 54.64
CA GLY A 2 33.44 -31.95 53.40
C GLY A 2 33.19 -30.46 53.21
N ARG A 3 33.80 -29.85 52.18
CA ARG A 3 33.68 -28.42 51.89
C ARG A 3 32.38 -28.18 51.12
N VAL A 4 31.42 -27.53 51.76
CA VAL A 4 30.21 -27.03 51.10
C VAL A 4 30.61 -25.76 50.34
N SER A 5 30.55 -25.81 49.01
CA SER A 5 30.87 -24.66 48.15
C SER A 5 29.71 -23.68 48.14
N PHE A 6 29.89 -22.53 48.79
CA PHE A 6 28.96 -21.41 48.72
C PHE A 6 29.03 -20.80 47.32
N LEU A 7 27.97 -20.98 46.53
CA LEU A 7 27.74 -20.22 45.31
C LEU A 7 27.60 -18.75 45.70
N SER A 8 28.53 -17.92 45.20
CA SER A 8 28.54 -16.47 45.40
C SER A 8 27.19 -15.89 45.01
N SER A 9 26.48 -15.32 46.00
CA SER A 9 25.15 -14.73 45.88
C SER A 9 25.07 -13.62 44.82
N SER A 10 26.20 -13.01 44.45
CA SER A 10 26.29 -11.98 43.41
C SER A 10 26.02 -12.50 42.00
N SER A 11 26.49 -13.70 41.66
CA SER A 11 26.35 -14.26 40.30
C SER A 11 24.92 -14.72 40.01
N ILE A 12 24.22 -15.20 41.04
CA ILE A 12 22.81 -15.62 40.96
C ILE A 12 21.92 -14.39 40.76
N SER A 13 22.20 -13.28 41.46
CA SER A 13 21.42 -12.04 41.36
C SER A 13 21.44 -11.42 39.96
N ILE A 14 22.60 -11.40 39.30
CA ILE A 14 22.74 -10.83 37.94
C ILE A 14 21.99 -11.67 36.91
N SER A 15 22.04 -13.00 37.05
CA SER A 15 21.33 -13.94 36.17
C SER A 15 19.81 -13.79 36.28
N ILE A 16 19.27 -13.62 37.49
CA ILE A 16 17.84 -13.40 37.72
C ILE A 16 17.38 -12.06 37.13
N CYS A 17 18.18 -10.99 37.27
CA CYS A 17 17.88 -9.69 36.65
C CYS A 17 17.83 -9.78 35.12
N PHE A 18 18.74 -10.55 34.51
CA PHE A 18 18.77 -10.76 33.06
C PHE A 18 17.53 -11.51 32.55
N VAL A 19 17.09 -12.55 33.27
CA VAL A 19 15.88 -13.32 32.90
C VAL A 19 14.61 -12.47 33.08
N ALA A 20 14.52 -11.67 34.14
CA ALA A 20 13.40 -10.75 34.36
C ALA A 20 13.34 -9.66 33.28
N TYR A 21 14.49 -9.11 32.86
CA TYR A 21 14.56 -8.15 31.77
C TYR A 21 14.12 -8.76 30.42
N LEU A 22 14.44 -10.03 30.19
CA LEU A 22 14.01 -10.76 28.99
C LEU A 22 12.49 -10.97 28.94
N GLN A 23 11.83 -11.16 30.09
CA GLN A 23 10.37 -11.30 30.14
C GLN A 23 9.63 -9.98 29.83
N VAL A 24 10.23 -8.83 30.12
CA VAL A 24 9.64 -7.51 29.81
C VAL A 24 9.61 -7.22 28.30
N MET A 25 10.51 -7.84 27.51
CA MET A 25 10.57 -7.64 26.06
C MET A 25 9.65 -8.58 25.26
N VAL A 26 8.96 -9.53 25.89
CA VAL A 26 8.19 -10.59 25.19
C VAL A 26 6.68 -10.34 25.18
N VAL A 27 6.16 -9.33 25.90
CA VAL A 27 4.73 -9.01 25.85
C VAL A 27 4.48 -7.78 24.97
N ILE A 28 4.60 -7.97 23.66
CA ILE A 28 3.82 -7.18 22.71
C ILE A 28 2.46 -7.87 22.67
N ASN A 29 1.47 -7.33 23.39
CA ASN A 29 0.08 -7.68 23.18
C ASN A 29 -0.32 -7.16 21.80
N GLY A 30 -0.07 -7.97 20.77
CA GLY A 30 -0.69 -7.80 19.47
C GLY A 30 -2.15 -8.16 19.65
N ASP A 31 -2.96 -7.22 20.16
CA ASP A 31 -4.40 -7.27 19.97
C ASP A 31 -4.59 -7.37 18.46
N THR A 32 -4.82 -8.60 18.00
CA THR A 32 -5.17 -8.93 16.63
C THR A 32 -6.53 -8.33 16.39
N ILE A 33 -6.52 -7.04 16.07
CA ILE A 33 -7.57 -6.40 15.32
C ILE A 33 -7.56 -7.13 13.98
N ASN A 34 -8.37 -8.20 13.91
CA ASN A 34 -8.83 -8.82 12.68
C ASN A 34 -9.71 -7.80 11.92
N LEU A 35 -9.12 -6.66 11.54
CA LEU A 35 -9.55 -5.97 10.35
C LEU A 35 -8.89 -6.71 9.22
N THR A 36 -9.70 -7.36 8.39
CA THR A 36 -9.40 -7.77 7.03
C THR A 36 -8.76 -6.59 6.29
N GLN A 37 -7.46 -6.34 6.51
CA GLN A 37 -6.74 -5.34 5.77
C GLN A 37 -6.63 -5.93 4.36
N PRO A 38 -7.24 -5.30 3.34
CA PRO A 38 -7.04 -5.77 1.98
C PRO A 38 -5.53 -5.72 1.76
N SER A 39 -4.95 -6.86 1.37
CA SER A 39 -3.54 -7.00 1.03
C SER A 39 -3.15 -5.84 0.12
N PHE A 40 -2.54 -4.80 0.70
CA PHE A 40 -2.07 -3.64 -0.03
C PHE A 40 -0.83 -4.11 -0.77
N ARG A 41 -1.00 -4.58 -2.01
CA ARG A 41 0.12 -4.78 -2.92
C ARG A 41 0.46 -3.41 -3.50
N PRO A 42 1.63 -2.83 -3.16
CA PRO A 42 2.09 -1.63 -3.83
C PRO A 42 2.31 -1.94 -5.32
N ILE A 43 2.01 -0.97 -6.18
CA ILE A 43 2.35 -1.08 -7.60
C ILE A 43 3.87 -0.97 -7.71
N ASN A 44 4.51 -1.92 -8.38
CA ASN A 44 5.95 -1.82 -8.63
C ASN A 44 6.21 -0.82 -9.77
N HIS A 45 6.72 0.36 -9.42
CA HIS A 45 7.00 1.44 -10.37
C HIS A 45 8.32 1.29 -11.13
N ASP A 46 9.18 0.35 -10.73
CA ASP A 46 10.49 0.12 -11.35
C ASP A 46 10.41 -0.82 -12.58
N LEU A 47 9.24 -1.41 -12.81
CA LEU A 47 8.99 -2.36 -13.89
C LEU A 47 7.98 -1.79 -14.90
N TYR A 48 8.23 -2.05 -16.17
CA TYR A 48 7.22 -1.87 -17.20
C TYR A 48 6.12 -2.91 -17.06
N HIS A 49 4.88 -2.48 -17.27
CA HIS A 49 3.69 -3.34 -17.20
C HIS A 49 3.13 -3.60 -18.58
N SER A 50 2.56 -4.78 -18.78
CA SER A 50 1.68 -5.00 -19.94
C SER A 50 0.41 -4.16 -19.77
N SER A 51 -0.26 -3.81 -20.88
CA SER A 51 -1.51 -3.03 -20.81
C SER A 51 -2.56 -3.69 -19.91
N GLY A 52 -2.71 -5.01 -20.02
CA GLY A 52 -3.60 -5.79 -19.17
C GLY A 52 -3.18 -5.77 -17.69
N GLY A 53 -1.89 -5.93 -17.40
CA GLY A 53 -1.37 -5.88 -16.03
C GLY A 53 -1.57 -4.51 -15.38
N LEU A 54 -1.25 -3.45 -16.12
CA LEU A 54 -1.46 -2.06 -15.68
C LEU A 54 -2.94 -1.80 -15.39
N MET A 55 -3.84 -2.29 -16.24
CA MET A 55 -5.28 -2.13 -16.05
C MET A 55 -5.77 -2.80 -14.76
N GLU A 56 -5.26 -3.98 -14.42
CA GLU A 56 -5.61 -4.65 -13.17
C GLU A 56 -5.08 -3.89 -11.95
N GLU A 57 -3.87 -3.32 -12.01
CA GLU A 57 -3.34 -2.46 -10.96
C GLU A 57 -4.18 -1.18 -10.79
N ILE A 58 -4.60 -0.54 -11.88
CA ILE A 58 -5.49 0.64 -11.86
C ILE A 58 -6.84 0.28 -11.22
N LYS A 59 -7.48 -0.81 -11.64
CA LYS A 59 -8.74 -1.28 -11.05
C LYS A 59 -8.58 -1.58 -9.56
N GLY A 60 -7.50 -2.25 -9.18
CA GLY A 60 -7.17 -2.54 -7.78
C GLY A 60 -6.98 -1.26 -6.96
N LEU A 61 -6.32 -0.23 -7.51
CA LEU A 61 -6.15 1.06 -6.85
C LEU A 61 -7.48 1.79 -6.64
N VAL A 62 -8.33 1.83 -7.67
CA VAL A 62 -9.67 2.46 -7.61
C VAL A 62 -10.56 1.73 -6.61
N HIS A 63 -10.56 0.39 -6.63
CA HIS A 63 -11.34 -0.43 -5.71
C HIS A 63 -10.96 -0.21 -4.24
N ARG A 64 -9.68 0.05 -3.95
CA ARG A 64 -9.20 0.37 -2.59
C ARG A 64 -9.58 1.78 -2.12
N HIS A 65 -9.92 2.69 -3.03
CA HIS A 65 -10.21 4.10 -2.71
C HIS A 65 -11.47 4.64 -3.43
N PRO A 66 -12.64 3.99 -3.29
CA PRO A 66 -13.85 4.33 -4.05
C PRO A 66 -14.45 5.71 -3.69
N ASN A 67 -14.09 6.23 -2.52
CA ASN A 67 -14.46 7.57 -2.06
C ASN A 67 -13.60 8.69 -2.68
N LYS A 68 -12.46 8.35 -3.30
CA LYS A 68 -11.50 9.33 -3.85
C LYS A 68 -11.23 9.15 -5.33
N LEU A 69 -11.28 7.92 -5.83
CA LEU A 69 -10.95 7.56 -7.20
C LEU A 69 -12.19 7.07 -7.92
N THR A 70 -12.34 7.48 -9.16
CA THR A 70 -13.30 6.90 -10.11
C THR A 70 -12.57 6.58 -11.40
N VAL A 71 -13.02 5.53 -12.09
CA VAL A 71 -12.50 5.15 -13.39
C VAL A 71 -13.62 5.22 -14.41
N GLU A 72 -13.32 5.78 -15.57
CA GLU A 72 -14.21 5.80 -16.72
C GLU A 72 -13.44 5.39 -17.97
N THR A 73 -14.11 4.70 -18.87
CA THR A 73 -13.56 4.30 -20.15
C THR A 73 -14.24 5.10 -21.25
N ILE A 74 -13.43 5.85 -22.01
CA ILE A 74 -13.87 6.61 -23.17
C ILE A 74 -13.46 5.84 -24.41
N ASN A 75 -14.47 5.37 -25.15
CA ASN A 75 -14.25 4.76 -26.45
C ASN A 75 -14.31 5.84 -27.52
N THR A 76 -13.28 5.89 -28.36
CA THR A 76 -13.21 6.80 -29.50
C THR A 76 -12.73 6.06 -30.74
N GLY A 77 -12.94 6.63 -31.92
CA GLY A 77 -12.42 6.05 -33.14
C GLY A 77 -12.41 7.02 -34.30
N ASN A 78 -11.52 6.76 -35.25
CA ASN A 78 -11.38 7.55 -36.47
C ASN A 78 -10.89 6.67 -37.63
N LYS A 79 -11.52 6.79 -38.81
CA LYS A 79 -11.11 6.11 -40.06
C LYS A 79 -10.78 4.62 -39.89
N GLY A 80 -11.60 3.89 -39.12
CA GLY A 80 -11.42 2.45 -38.87
C GLY A 80 -10.48 2.09 -37.71
N TYR A 81 -9.84 3.07 -37.06
CA TYR A 81 -9.09 2.87 -35.83
C TYR A 81 -9.98 3.13 -34.63
N GLY A 82 -10.12 2.13 -33.74
CA GLY A 82 -10.73 2.30 -32.43
C GLY A 82 -9.66 2.51 -31.36
N ALA A 83 -9.97 3.32 -30.36
CA ALA A 83 -9.14 3.54 -29.19
C ALA A 83 -10.01 3.53 -27.93
N GLU A 84 -9.50 2.85 -26.91
CA GLU A 84 -10.07 2.82 -25.58
C GLU A 84 -9.16 3.65 -24.68
N ILE A 85 -9.70 4.71 -24.07
CA ILE A 85 -8.97 5.61 -23.19
C ILE A 85 -9.54 5.45 -21.79
N THR A 86 -8.74 4.95 -20.86
CA THR A 86 -9.12 4.87 -19.45
C THR A 86 -8.71 6.13 -18.72
N VAL A 87 -9.66 6.79 -18.06
CA VAL A 87 -9.45 8.01 -17.28
C VAL A 87 -9.70 7.70 -15.80
N VAL A 88 -8.70 7.96 -14.97
CA VAL A 88 -8.83 7.88 -13.51
C VAL A 88 -8.93 9.29 -12.95
N THR A 89 -10.05 9.59 -12.31
CA THR A 89 -10.27 10.89 -11.66
C THR A 89 -9.99 10.79 -10.17
N TYR A 90 -9.12 11.66 -9.65
CA TYR A 90 -8.87 11.81 -8.21
C TYR A 90 -9.58 13.03 -7.64
N CYS A 91 -10.25 12.82 -6.50
CA CYS A 91 -10.94 13.85 -5.75
C CYS A 91 -10.85 13.58 -4.25
N ARG A 92 -10.29 14.51 -3.46
CA ARG A 92 -10.13 14.33 -2.00
C ARG A 92 -11.45 14.19 -1.24
N GLN A 93 -12.50 14.93 -1.62
CA GLN A 93 -13.81 14.98 -0.97
C GLN A 93 -14.91 14.85 -2.02
N ARG A 94 -15.25 13.61 -2.37
CA ARG A 94 -16.34 13.33 -3.32
C ARG A 94 -17.68 13.62 -2.62
N GLY A 95 -18.51 14.48 -3.22
CA GLY A 95 -19.88 14.77 -2.74
C GLY A 95 -20.06 15.91 -1.72
N GLU A 96 -18.99 16.50 -1.17
CA GLU A 96 -19.09 17.51 -0.09
C GLU A 96 -19.13 18.97 -0.57
N ARG A 97 -18.75 19.26 -1.82
CA ARG A 97 -18.69 20.63 -2.39
C ARG A 97 -19.07 20.65 -3.86
N ASP A 98 -19.64 21.76 -4.33
CA ASP A 98 -19.98 22.00 -5.74
C ASP A 98 -18.78 21.72 -6.66
N GLU A 99 -18.94 20.75 -7.56
CA GLU A 99 -17.91 20.34 -8.51
C GLU A 99 -17.50 21.47 -9.47
N ARG A 100 -18.38 22.45 -9.71
CA ARG A 100 -18.11 23.58 -10.63
C ARG A 100 -17.08 24.57 -10.09
N SER A 101 -16.89 24.61 -8.78
CA SER A 101 -15.92 25.49 -8.12
C SER A 101 -14.48 24.94 -8.12
N ARG A 102 -14.27 23.73 -8.63
CA ARG A 102 -12.97 23.03 -8.55
C ARG A 102 -12.14 23.28 -9.79
N PHE A 103 -10.87 23.61 -9.59
CA PHE A 103 -9.88 23.60 -10.67
C PHE A 103 -9.63 22.15 -11.11
N ARG A 104 -9.54 21.93 -12.43
CA ARG A 104 -9.35 20.61 -13.04
C ARG A 104 -8.02 20.58 -13.77
N ILE A 105 -7.25 19.54 -13.52
CA ILE A 105 -5.97 19.27 -14.18
C ILE A 105 -6.12 17.95 -14.92
N LEU A 106 -5.79 17.95 -16.20
CA LEU A 106 -5.71 16.74 -17.01
C LEU A 106 -4.24 16.38 -17.19
N LEU A 107 -3.88 15.15 -16.84
CA LEU A 107 -2.58 14.56 -17.12
C LEU A 107 -2.80 13.40 -18.09
N SER A 108 -2.07 13.39 -19.19
CA SER A 108 -2.17 12.39 -20.25
C SER A 108 -0.82 11.70 -20.48
N PHE A 109 -0.88 10.41 -20.74
CA PHE A 109 0.25 9.48 -20.72
C PHE A 109 0.12 8.49 -21.88
N GLY A 110 1.23 7.93 -22.35
CA GLY A 110 1.21 6.86 -23.36
C GLY A 110 0.73 7.27 -24.77
N GLN A 111 0.77 8.56 -25.12
CA GLN A 111 0.32 9.05 -26.44
C GLN A 111 1.13 8.44 -27.60
N HIS A 112 2.42 8.18 -27.38
CA HIS A 112 3.27 7.47 -28.32
C HIS A 112 3.57 6.07 -27.79
N GLY A 113 3.15 5.02 -28.50
CA GLY A 113 3.26 3.63 -28.02
C GLY A 113 4.69 3.11 -27.77
N ARG A 114 5.73 3.84 -28.21
CA ARG A 114 7.13 3.51 -27.93
C ARG A 114 7.70 4.26 -26.72
N GLU A 115 7.03 5.31 -26.24
CA GLU A 115 7.44 6.12 -25.09
C GLU A 115 6.95 5.47 -23.78
N LEU A 116 7.46 4.27 -23.49
CA LEU A 116 6.97 3.43 -22.39
C LEU A 116 7.15 4.06 -21.00
N ILE A 117 8.11 4.97 -20.82
CA ILE A 117 8.33 5.68 -19.55
C ILE A 117 7.17 6.60 -19.16
N THR A 118 6.32 6.95 -20.15
CA THR A 118 5.17 7.81 -19.91
C THR A 118 3.95 7.02 -19.45
N THR A 119 3.94 5.70 -19.53
CA THR A 119 2.79 4.82 -19.28
C THR A 119 2.85 4.22 -17.88
#